data_AF-A0A2V4XCV0-F1
#
_entry.id   AF-A0A2V4XCV0-F1
#
_cell.length_a   1.000
_cell.length_b   1.000
_cell.length_c   1.000
_cell.angle_alpha   90.00
_cell.angle_beta   90.00
_cell.angle_gamma   90.00
#
_symmetry.space_group_name_H-M   'P 1'
#
loop_
_entity.id
_entity.type
_entity.pdbx_description
1 polymer ?
#
loop_
_entity_poly.entity_id
_entity_poly.type
_entity_poly.pdbx_seq_one_letter_code
_entity_poly.pdbx_strand_id
1 'polypeptide(L)' 'MRQLKLIWDFRGPAGQKTAEHHLIHLKEYITINKLDITITGVETISDMHSIAYLVVNEADMKPVRNSLKPHRGQVYQEL' A
#
# COMPACT_ATOMS: atom_id res chain seq x y z
N MET A 1 7.83 16.51 5.57
CA MET A 1 7.42 16.53 4.14
C MET A 1 6.09 15.82 4.03
N ARG A 2 5.23 16.18 3.07
CA ARG A 2 3.93 15.51 2.90
C ARG A 2 4.14 14.06 2.46
N GLN A 3 3.43 13.14 3.10
CA GLN A 3 3.43 11.72 2.77
C GLN A 3 2.08 11.31 2.19
N LEU A 4 2.09 10.30 1.33
CA LEU A 4 0.92 9.77 0.65
C LEU A 4 0.81 8.27 0.88
N LYS A 5 -0.38 7.81 1.30
CA LYS A 5 -0.72 6.39 1.45
C LYS A 5 -1.29 5.90 0.11
N LEU A 6 -0.60 4.97 -0.53
CA LEU A 6 -1.05 4.28 -1.74
C LEU A 6 -1.75 2.99 -1.33
N ILE A 7 -2.95 2.75 -1.85
CA ILE A 7 -3.89 1.75 -1.32
C ILE A 7 -4.38 0.82 -2.42
N TRP A 8 -4.37 -0.48 -2.12
CA TRP A 8 -5.02 -1.54 -2.89
C TRP A 8 -6.19 -2.10 -2.09
N ASP A 9 -7.38 -1.97 -2.65
CA ASP A 9 -8.63 -2.49 -2.07
C ASP A 9 -8.93 -3.92 -2.53
N PHE A 10 -9.11 -4.83 -1.57
CA PHE A 10 -9.50 -6.22 -1.80
C PHE A 10 -10.84 -6.48 -1.11
N ARG A 11 -11.87 -6.81 -1.90
CA ARG A 11 -13.23 -7.03 -1.43
C ARG A 11 -13.65 -8.50 -1.53
N GLY A 12 -14.57 -8.90 -0.66
CA GLY A 12 -15.10 -10.25 -0.59
C GLY A 12 -14.44 -11.10 0.49
N PRO A 13 -14.91 -12.34 0.68
CA PRO A 13 -14.52 -13.21 1.81
C PRO A 13 -13.04 -13.62 1.78
N ALA A 14 -12.39 -13.55 0.63
CA ALA A 14 -10.95 -13.80 0.49
C ALA A 14 -10.08 -12.53 0.59
N GLY A 15 -10.70 -11.35 0.71
CA GLY A 15 -10.02 -10.06 0.61
C GLY A 15 -8.85 -9.89 1.58
N GLN A 16 -9.00 -10.38 2.82
CA GLN A 16 -7.95 -10.35 3.83
C GLN A 16 -6.71 -11.13 3.40
N LYS A 17 -6.88 -12.39 2.98
CA LYS A 17 -5.77 -13.24 2.53
C LYS A 17 -5.10 -12.67 1.28
N THR A 18 -5.89 -12.08 0.37
CA THR A 18 -5.33 -11.41 -0.82
C THR A 18 -4.51 -10.18 -0.43
N ALA A 19 -4.98 -9.37 0.53
CA ALA A 19 -4.23 -8.21 1.02
C ALA A 19 -2.91 -8.62 1.69
N GLU A 20 -2.92 -9.66 2.52
CA GLU A 20 -1.72 -10.23 3.16
C GLU A 20 -0.71 -10.74 2.14
N HIS A 21 -1.17 -11.47 1.12
CA HIS A 21 -0.31 -11.92 0.03
C HIS A 21 0.23 -10.74 -0.78
N HIS A 22 -0.59 -9.72 -1.03
CA HIS A 22 -0.15 -8.51 -1.73
C HIS A 22 0.92 -7.74 -0.96
N LEU A 23 0.83 -7.68 0.37
CA LEU A 23 1.86 -7.06 1.22
C LEU A 23 3.24 -7.71 1.06
N ILE A 24 3.30 -9.02 0.84
CA ILE A 24 4.57 -9.73 0.57
C ILE A 24 5.21 -9.14 -0.71
N HIS A 25 4.44 -9.04 -1.80
CA HIS A 25 4.90 -8.45 -3.05
C HIS A 25 5.34 -6.99 -2.90
N LEU A 26 4.64 -6.20 -2.08
CA LEU A 26 5.05 -4.82 -1.79
C LEU A 26 6.40 -4.77 -1.06
N LYS A 27 6.64 -5.65 -0.08
CA LYS A 27 7.92 -5.74 0.65
C LYS A 27 9.07 -6.19 -0.26
N GLU A 28 8.80 -7.14 -1.15
CA GLU A 28 9.76 -7.56 -2.18
C GLU A 28 10.11 -6.40 -3.13
N TYR A 29 9.10 -5.67 -3.60
CA TYR A 29 9.32 -4.50 -4.46
C TYR A 29 10.17 -3.43 -3.77
N ILE A 30 9.89 -3.12 -2.50
CA ILE A 30 10.68 -2.17 -1.70
C ILE A 30 12.15 -2.63 -1.63
N THR A 31 12.36 -3.92 -1.38
CA THR A 31 13.70 -4.51 -1.24
C THR A 31 14.47 -4.51 -2.56
N ILE A 32 13.86 -4.98 -3.65
CA ILE A 32 14.47 -5.07 -4.99
C ILE A 32 14.87 -3.69 -5.51
N ASN A 33 14.00 -2.69 -5.28
CA ASN A 33 14.23 -1.32 -5.74
C ASN A 33 14.99 -0.46 -4.72
N LYS A 34 15.40 -1.02 -3.57
CA LYS A 34 16.12 -0.33 -2.49
C LYS A 34 15.44 0.98 -2.07
N LEU A 35 14.11 0.95 -1.95
CA LEU A 35 13.32 2.11 -1.58
C LEU A 35 13.36 2.30 -0.06
N ASP A 36 13.50 3.55 0.38
CA ASP A 36 13.42 3.92 1.80
C ASP A 36 11.95 4.09 2.22
N ILE A 37 11.20 2.99 2.17
CA ILE A 37 9.80 2.93 2.55
C ILE A 37 9.68 2.02 3.77
N THR A 38 9.38 2.61 4.92
CA THR A 38 9.31 1.90 6.21
C THR A 38 7.88 1.63 6.67
N ILE A 39 6.89 2.33 6.11
CA ILE A 39 5.48 2.22 6.50
C ILE A 39 4.71 1.50 5.38
N THR A 40 4.28 0.28 5.68
CA THR A 40 3.51 -0.59 4.79
C THR A 40 2.74 -1.61 5.64
N GLY A 41 1.59 -2.06 5.16
CA GLY A 41 0.77 -2.97 5.95
C GLY A 41 -0.52 -3.42 5.29
N VAL A 42 -1.31 -4.13 6.08
CA VAL A 42 -2.68 -4.54 5.77
C VAL A 42 -3.60 -3.99 6.85
N GLU A 43 -4.77 -3.52 6.44
CA GLU A 43 -5.85 -3.12 7.35
C GLU A 43 -7.14 -3.82 6.92
N THR A 44 -7.84 -4.44 7.87
CA THR A 44 -9.20 -4.95 7.65
C THR A 44 -10.17 -3.82 7.96
N ILE A 45 -10.88 -3.34 6.94
CA ILE A 45 -11.88 -2.27 7.10
C ILE A 45 -13.23 -2.85 7.55
N SER A 46 -13.56 -4.04 7.05
CA SER A 46 -14.71 -4.86 7.45
C SER A 46 -14.48 -6.31 7.05
N ASP A 47 -15.37 -7.23 7.47
CA ASP A 47 -15.32 -8.65 7.09
C ASP A 47 -15.26 -8.90 5.57
N MET A 48 -15.74 -7.95 4.77
CA MET A 48 -15.83 -8.05 3.31
C MET A 48 -14.89 -7.09 2.58
N HIS A 49 -13.99 -6.40 3.30
CA HIS A 49 -13.08 -5.42 2.71
C HIS A 49 -11.80 -5.26 3.52
N SER A 50 -10.69 -5.61 2.90
CA SER A 50 -9.35 -5.37 3.42
C SER A 50 -8.55 -4.54 2.44
N ILE A 51 -7.52 -3.86 2.93
CA ILE A 51 -6.59 -3.11 2.11
C ILE A 51 -5.16 -3.56 2.37
N ALA A 52 -4.32 -3.50 1.34
CA ALA A 52 -2.87 -3.41 1.51
C ALA A 52 -2.44 -1.98 1.16
N TYR A 53 -1.40 -1.47 1.81
CA TYR A 53 -0.92 -0.13 1.55
C TYR A 53 0.58 0.02 1.74
N LEU A 54 1.12 1.07 1.16
CA LEU A 54 2.45 1.60 1.47
C LEU A 54 2.37 3.13 1.56
N VAL A 55 3.26 3.73 2.33
CA VAL A 55 3.35 5.20 2.46
C VAL A 55 4.67 5.68 1.88
N VAL A 56 4.58 6.69 1.02
CA VAL A 56 5.73 7.28 0.31
C VAL A 56 5.79 8.78 0.59
N ASN A 57 6.98 9.35 0.45
CA ASN A 57 7.12 10.79 0.32
C ASN A 57 6.44 11.26 -0.97
N GLU A 58 5.83 12.45 -0.96
CA GLU A 58 5.13 12.98 -2.13
C GLU A 58 6.03 13.08 -3.38
N ALA A 59 7.33 13.36 -3.19
CA ALA A 59 8.32 13.39 -4.26
C ALA A 59 8.48 12.05 -5.00
N ASP A 60 8.39 10.93 -4.26
CA ASP A 60 8.59 9.57 -4.78
C ASP A 60 7.29 8.92 -5.25
N MET A 61 6.14 9.60 -5.06
CA MET A 61 4.84 8.99 -5.31
C MET A 61 4.59 8.63 -6.78
N LYS A 62 4.92 9.53 -7.71
CA LYS A 62 4.64 9.31 -9.15
C LYS A 62 5.27 8.03 -9.71
N PRO A 63 6.59 7.77 -9.54
CA PRO A 63 7.21 6.55 -10.07
C PRO A 63 6.64 5.28 -9.41
N VAL A 64 6.42 5.28 -8.10
CA VAL A 64 5.86 4.13 -7.37
C VAL A 64 4.43 3.85 -7.83
N ARG A 65 3.58 4.88 -7.90
CA ARG A 65 2.20 4.77 -8.39
C ARG A 65 2.15 4.24 -9.83
N ASN A 66 2.98 4.76 -10.72
CA ASN A 66 2.96 4.34 -12.12
C ASN A 66 3.40 2.87 -12.28
N SER A 67 4.32 2.40 -11.44
CA SER A 67 4.81 1.02 -11.46
C SER A 67 3.82 0.04 -10.85
N LEU A 68 3.25 0.37 -9.68
CA LEU A 68 2.45 -0.57 -8.89
C LEU A 68 0.92 -0.41 -9.09
N LYS A 69 0.47 0.70 -9.68
CA LYS A 69 -0.93 0.99 -10.02
C LYS A 69 -1.91 0.74 -8.85
N PRO A 70 -1.76 1.44 -7.71
CA PRO A 70 -2.72 1.37 -6.61
C PRO A 70 -4.12 1.79 -7.07
N HIS A 71 -5.15 1.29 -6.41
CA HIS A 71 -6.55 1.67 -6.70
C HIS A 71 -6.82 3.13 -6.33
N ARG A 72 -6.20 3.61 -5.25
CA ARG A 72 -6.34 4.99 -4.78
C ARG A 72 -5.13 5.46 -3.96
N GLY A 73 -5.03 6.77 -3.80
CA GLY A 73 -4.05 7.40 -2.92
C GLY A 73 -4.72 8.46 -2.04
N GLN A 74 -4.19 8.64 -0.83
CA GLN A 74 -4.66 9.68 0.09
C GLN A 74 -3.48 10.33 0.83
N VAL A 75 -3.71 11.49 1.43
CA VAL A 75 -2.72 12.08 2.34
C VAL A 75 -2.55 11.15 3.54
N TYR A 76 -1.31 10.81 3.84
CA TYR A 76 -0.99 10.09 5.06
C TYR A 76 -0.97 11.07 6.23
N GLN A 77 -1.77 10.77 7.24
CA GLN A 77 -1.76 11.45 8.53
C GLN A 77 -1.34 10.40 9.54
N GLU A 78 -0.23 10.65 10.22
CA GLU A 78 0.17 9.84 11.38
C GLU A 78 -0.88 10.13 12.47
N LEU A 79 -1.59 9.08 12.90
CA LEU A 79 -2.58 9.15 13.97
C LEU A 79 -1.89 9.09 15.33
#